data_AF-A0AAQ3NMU1-F1
#
_entry.id   AF-A0AAQ3NMU1-F1
#
_cell.length_a   1.000
_cell.length_b   1.000
_cell.length_c   1.000
_cell.angle_alpha   90.00
_cell.angle_beta   90.00
_cell.angle_gamma   90.00
#
_symmetry.space_group_name_H-M   'P 1'
#
loop_
_entity.id
_entity.type
_entity.pdbx_description
1 polymer ?
#
loop_
_entity_poly.entity_id
_entity_poly.type
_entity_poly.pdbx_seq_one_letter_code
_entity_poly.pdbx_strand_id
1 'polypeptide(L)'
;MVVVDDNRVGPLYEHTFPPSLAPSLSLVGIPRKILGLPFFESQGKWIAQLLSGKKVLPSYDEMMKSIDEFYHSKEAAAIPKRHTHEIADFEYCDKYGENVGFPKLEEWRKELCVSSVINYFVNLETCRDSWYDDQKLQEALKSPYFTQLQDPSF
;
A
#
# COMPACT_ATOMS: atom_id res chain seq x y z
N MET A 1 14.47 13.82 -13.05
CA MET A 1 14.45 12.58 -13.86
C MET A 1 14.07 11.43 -12.94
N VAL A 2 13.17 10.54 -13.37
CA VAL A 2 12.87 9.31 -12.62
C VAL A 2 13.88 8.25 -13.03
N VAL A 3 14.53 7.63 -12.05
CA VAL A 3 15.55 6.60 -12.27
C VAL A 3 15.22 5.34 -11.49
N VAL A 4 15.76 4.22 -11.95
CA VAL A 4 15.77 2.96 -11.21
C VAL A 4 17.21 2.63 -10.88
N ASP A 5 17.53 2.57 -9.58
CA ASP A 5 18.85 2.21 -9.06
C ASP A 5 18.66 1.13 -7.98
N ASP A 6 19.20 -0.07 -8.21
CA ASP A 6 19.03 -1.23 -7.31
C ASP A 6 17.56 -1.38 -6.84
N ASN A 7 16.61 -1.54 -7.77
CA ASN A 7 15.15 -1.63 -7.49
C ASN A 7 14.50 -0.44 -6.73
N ARG A 8 15.22 0.66 -6.47
CA ARG A 8 14.63 1.92 -6.01
C ARG A 8 14.21 2.73 -7.24
N VAL A 9 12.91 2.90 -7.41
CA VAL A 9 12.32 3.86 -8.36
C VAL A 9 12.22 5.21 -7.64
N GLY A 10 12.88 6.23 -8.15
CA GLY A 10 12.97 7.50 -7.42
C GLY A 10 13.46 8.70 -8.21
N PRO A 11 13.39 9.89 -7.61
CA PRO A 11 12.73 10.18 -6.32
C PRO A 11 11.19 10.15 -6.44
N LEU A 12 10.50 9.56 -5.46
CA LEU A 12 9.04 9.46 -5.43
C LEU A 12 8.48 9.87 -4.06
N TYR A 13 7.68 10.93 -4.01
CA TYR A 13 6.89 11.31 -2.85
C TYR A 13 5.77 10.30 -2.66
N GLU A 14 5.68 9.75 -1.45
CA GLU A 14 4.67 8.74 -1.06
C GLU A 14 4.60 7.56 -2.05
N HIS A 15 5.76 7.18 -2.59
CA HIS A 15 5.92 6.12 -3.59
C HIS A 15 5.05 6.27 -4.86
N THR A 16 4.56 7.48 -5.13
CA THR A 16 3.53 7.74 -6.14
C THR A 16 3.91 8.90 -7.07
N PHE A 17 4.42 9.99 -6.51
CA PHE A 17 4.59 11.25 -7.26
C PHE A 17 6.07 11.61 -7.44
N PRO A 18 6.61 11.63 -8.67
CA PRO A 18 7.92 12.21 -8.93
C PRO A 18 7.85 13.74 -8.83
N PRO A 19 8.54 14.40 -7.87
CA PRO A 19 8.29 15.83 -7.57
C PRO A 19 8.48 16.77 -8.75
N SER A 20 9.43 16.50 -9.65
CA SER A 20 9.70 17.34 -10.82
C SER A 20 8.69 17.18 -11.97
N LEU A 21 7.84 16.15 -11.91
CA LEU A 21 6.88 15.80 -12.97
C LEU A 21 5.44 15.70 -12.45
N ALA A 22 5.20 15.88 -11.15
CA ALA A 22 3.85 15.89 -10.62
C ALA A 22 3.16 17.24 -10.96
N PRO A 23 1.85 17.25 -11.25
CA PRO A 23 0.94 16.10 -11.32
C PRO A 23 0.89 15.39 -12.69
N SER A 24 1.69 15.79 -13.68
CA SER A 24 1.59 15.25 -15.05
C SER A 24 2.07 13.79 -15.18
N LEU A 25 2.90 13.31 -14.25
CA LEU A 25 3.26 11.90 -14.09
C LEU A 25 2.95 11.42 -12.66
N SER A 26 2.42 10.21 -12.54
CA SER A 26 2.19 9.50 -11.28
C SER A 26 2.33 8.00 -11.52
N LEU A 27 2.73 7.23 -10.50
CA LEU A 27 2.93 5.79 -10.60
C LEU A 27 2.03 5.05 -9.61
N VAL A 28 1.35 4.01 -10.11
CA VAL A 28 0.54 3.07 -9.31
C VAL A 28 1.23 1.71 -9.34
N GLY A 29 1.24 1.00 -8.21
CA GLY A 29 1.77 -0.37 -8.18
C GLY A 29 3.25 -0.51 -7.78
N ILE A 30 3.92 0.58 -7.38
CA ILE A 30 5.33 0.53 -6.95
C ILE A 30 5.52 -0.14 -5.58
N PRO A 31 4.70 0.14 -4.54
CA PRO A 31 4.87 -0.47 -3.23
C PRO A 31 4.69 -1.99 -3.20
N ARG A 32 5.46 -2.65 -2.33
CA ARG A 32 5.48 -4.11 -2.10
C ARG A 32 5.30 -4.41 -0.61
N LYS A 33 4.96 -5.67 -0.30
CA LYS A 33 4.60 -6.15 1.05
C LYS A 33 3.46 -5.32 1.65
N ILE A 34 2.39 -5.20 0.87
CA ILE A 34 1.16 -4.47 1.18
C ILE A 34 -0.04 -5.30 0.73
N LEU A 35 -1.23 -4.93 1.19
CA LEU A 35 -2.47 -5.38 0.55
C LEU A 35 -2.67 -4.59 -0.75
N GLY A 36 -2.26 -5.20 -1.86
CA GLY A 36 -2.14 -4.57 -3.18
C GLY A 36 -3.41 -3.86 -3.65
N LEU A 37 -4.52 -4.59 -3.75
CA LEU A 37 -5.75 -4.04 -4.32
C LEU A 37 -6.26 -2.79 -3.56
N PRO A 38 -6.46 -2.81 -2.22
CA PRO A 38 -6.87 -1.60 -1.50
C PRO A 38 -5.89 -0.43 -1.62
N PHE A 39 -4.58 -0.72 -1.57
CA PHE A 39 -3.58 0.34 -1.65
C PHE A 39 -3.52 0.97 -3.06
N PHE A 40 -3.61 0.17 -4.12
CA PHE A 40 -3.61 0.71 -5.48
C PHE A 40 -4.89 1.49 -5.79
N GLU A 41 -6.03 1.11 -5.19
CA GLU A 41 -7.24 1.91 -5.24
C GLU A 41 -7.05 3.28 -4.57
N SER A 42 -6.42 3.33 -3.39
CA SER A 42 -6.14 4.60 -2.72
C SER A 42 -5.13 5.46 -3.51
N GLN A 43 -4.13 4.86 -4.17
CA GLN A 43 -3.25 5.59 -5.11
C GLN A 43 -4.06 6.21 -6.25
N GLY A 44 -4.94 5.43 -6.89
CA GLY A 44 -5.82 5.93 -7.95
C GLY A 44 -6.73 7.06 -7.49
N LYS A 45 -7.31 6.96 -6.28
CA LYS A 45 -8.12 8.03 -5.68
C LYS A 45 -7.31 9.31 -5.45
N TRP A 46 -6.08 9.22 -4.95
CA TRP A 46 -5.24 10.41 -4.77
C TRP A 46 -4.99 11.10 -6.11
N ILE A 47 -4.54 10.32 -7.11
CA ILE A 47 -4.23 10.84 -8.44
C ILE A 47 -5.46 11.53 -9.05
N ALA A 48 -6.64 10.91 -8.96
CA ALA A 48 -7.88 11.50 -9.46
C ALA A 48 -8.26 12.80 -8.72
N GLN A 49 -8.11 12.85 -7.39
CA GLN A 49 -8.35 14.07 -6.60
C GLN A 49 -7.38 15.20 -6.96
N LEU A 50 -6.12 14.87 -7.23
CA LEU A 50 -5.10 15.81 -7.65
C LEU A 50 -5.38 16.37 -9.05
N LEU A 51 -5.65 15.49 -10.03
CA LEU A 51 -5.93 15.88 -11.42
C LEU A 51 -7.24 16.67 -11.56
N SER A 52 -8.21 16.44 -10.68
CA SER A 52 -9.46 17.21 -10.63
C SER A 52 -9.37 18.52 -9.84
N GLY A 53 -8.20 18.85 -9.27
CA GLY A 53 -8.00 20.04 -8.45
C GLY A 53 -8.67 20.01 -7.07
N LYS A 54 -9.27 18.87 -6.67
CA LYS A 54 -9.83 18.68 -5.32
C LYS A 54 -8.75 18.61 -4.25
N LYS A 55 -7.52 18.27 -4.65
CA LYS A 55 -6.33 18.26 -3.81
C LYS A 55 -5.17 18.94 -4.50
N VAL A 56 -4.24 19.41 -3.68
CA VAL A 56 -2.95 19.91 -4.09
C VAL A 56 -1.86 19.06 -3.45
N LEU A 57 -0.74 18.90 -4.14
CA LEU A 57 0.47 18.34 -3.53
C LEU A 57 1.18 19.42 -2.71
N PRO A 58 2.03 19.02 -1.75
CA PRO A 58 3.03 19.92 -1.19
C PRO A 58 3.93 20.51 -2.27
N SER A 59 4.70 21.54 -1.91
CA SER A 59 5.72 22.11 -2.79
C SER A 59 6.79 21.08 -3.16
N TYR A 60 7.54 21.38 -4.22
CA TYR A 60 8.68 20.56 -4.64
C TYR A 60 9.68 20.32 -3.49
N ASP A 61 10.04 21.38 -2.76
CA ASP A 61 11.01 21.31 -1.66
C ASP A 61 10.50 20.47 -0.49
N GLU A 62 9.21 20.58 -0.16
CA GLU A 62 8.59 19.75 0.89
C GLU A 62 8.55 18.28 0.51
N MET A 63 8.19 17.97 -0.74
CA MET A 63 8.21 16.60 -1.24
C MET A 63 9.63 16.02 -1.25
N MET A 64 10.62 16.78 -1.72
CA MET A 64 12.01 16.35 -1.74
C MET A 64 12.55 16.14 -0.32
N LYS A 65 12.26 17.05 0.61
CA LYS A 65 12.62 16.90 2.01
C LYS A 65 12.07 15.62 2.63
N SER A 66 10.78 15.32 2.40
CA SER A 66 10.15 14.08 2.87
C SER A 66 10.83 12.82 2.29
N ILE A 67 11.18 12.84 1.01
CA ILE A 67 11.89 11.73 0.35
C ILE A 67 13.29 11.54 0.93
N ASP A 68 14.01 12.64 1.15
CA ASP A 68 15.35 12.60 1.72
C ASP A 68 15.30 12.06 3.16
N GLU A 69 14.41 12.58 4.00
CA GLU A 69 14.18 12.07 5.37
C GLU A 69 13.86 10.57 5.36
N PHE A 70 13.00 10.13 4.44
CA PHE A 70 12.67 8.72 4.27
C PHE A 70 13.89 7.88 3.87
N TYR A 71 14.69 8.32 2.89
CA TYR A 71 15.91 7.60 2.49
C TYR A 71 16.95 7.53 3.62
N HIS A 72 17.18 8.63 4.33
CA HIS A 72 18.07 8.66 5.49
C HIS A 72 17.58 7.71 6.59
N SER A 73 16.26 7.62 6.82
CA SER A 73 15.70 6.67 7.80
C SER A 73 15.98 5.21 7.43
N LYS A 74 15.88 4.85 6.15
CA LYS A 74 16.19 3.51 5.64
C LYS A 74 17.69 3.21 5.74
N GLU A 75 18.54 4.17 5.40
CA GLU A 75 19.99 4.03 5.52
C GLU A 75 20.43 3.87 6.98
N ALA A 76 19.88 4.67 7.89
CA ALA A 76 20.14 4.56 9.34
C ALA A 76 19.69 3.20 9.91
N ALA A 77 18.62 2.61 9.36
CA ALA A 77 18.16 1.27 9.69
C ALA A 77 18.92 0.14 8.93
N ALA A 78 19.97 0.47 8.18
CA ALA A 78 20.73 -0.44 7.33
C ALA A 78 19.86 -1.23 6.32
N ILE A 79 18.76 -0.64 5.85
CA ILE A 79 17.87 -1.24 4.85
C ILE A 79 18.44 -0.95 3.45
N PRO A 80 18.77 -1.99 2.66
CA PRO A 80 19.29 -1.83 1.30
C PRO A 80 18.33 -1.07 0.36
N LYS A 81 18.89 -0.37 -0.65
CA LYS A 81 18.12 0.40 -1.66
C LYS A 81 17.04 -0.44 -2.33
N ARG A 82 17.32 -1.70 -2.69
CA ARG A 82 16.32 -2.62 -3.24
C ARG A 82 15.07 -2.86 -2.40
N HIS A 83 15.06 -2.51 -1.13
CA HIS A 83 13.90 -2.64 -0.23
C HIS A 83 13.21 -1.29 0.03
N THR A 84 13.55 -0.23 -0.70
CA THR A 84 12.98 1.11 -0.53
C THR A 84 11.45 1.14 -0.62
N HIS A 85 10.88 0.32 -1.50
CA HIS A 85 9.43 0.22 -1.71
C HIS A 85 8.77 -0.93 -0.96
N GLU A 86 9.49 -1.60 -0.04
CA GLU A 86 8.87 -2.55 0.89
C GLU A 86 8.33 -1.80 2.08
N ILE A 87 7.01 -1.67 2.13
CA ILE A 87 6.31 -0.89 3.16
C ILE A 87 6.17 -1.73 4.42
N ALA A 88 5.53 -2.90 4.31
CA ALA A 88 5.30 -3.85 5.41
C ALA A 88 4.72 -3.18 6.67
N ASP A 89 3.93 -2.13 6.50
CA ASP A 89 3.36 -1.31 7.56
C ASP A 89 1.91 -0.95 7.20
N PHE A 90 0.96 -1.54 7.93
CA PHE A 90 -0.46 -1.26 7.73
C PHE A 90 -0.84 0.16 8.17
N GLU A 91 -0.14 0.76 9.13
CA GLU A 91 -0.43 2.11 9.59
C GLU A 91 -0.09 3.13 8.50
N TYR A 92 1.03 2.94 7.80
CA TYR A 92 1.36 3.72 6.60
C TYR A 92 0.26 3.59 5.54
N CYS A 93 -0.19 2.36 5.23
CA CYS A 93 -1.26 2.13 4.27
C CYS A 93 -2.59 2.79 4.68
N ASP A 94 -2.95 2.72 5.95
CA ASP A 94 -4.17 3.34 6.49
C ASP A 94 -4.07 4.87 6.40
N LYS A 95 -2.96 5.49 6.81
CA LYS A 95 -2.76 6.95 6.71
C LYS A 95 -2.81 7.43 5.25
N TYR A 96 -2.20 6.67 4.34
CA TYR A 96 -2.27 6.94 2.90
C TYR A 96 -3.72 6.91 2.41
N GLY A 97 -4.51 5.92 2.85
CA GLY A 97 -5.93 5.80 2.54
C GLY A 97 -6.77 6.93 3.13
N GLU A 98 -6.61 7.21 4.42
CA GLU A 98 -7.32 8.28 5.15
C GLU A 98 -7.12 9.64 4.46
N ASN A 99 -5.90 9.92 4.03
CA ASN A 99 -5.59 11.14 3.29
C ASN A 99 -6.59 11.33 2.14
N VAL A 100 -6.90 10.29 1.37
CA VAL A 100 -7.80 10.38 0.20
C VAL A 100 -9.26 10.05 0.51
N GLY A 101 -9.65 9.93 1.79
CA GLY A 101 -10.99 9.50 2.20
C GLY A 101 -11.27 8.03 1.86
N PHE A 102 -10.24 7.20 1.73
CA PHE A 102 -10.38 5.75 1.66
C PHE A 102 -10.47 5.19 3.10
N PRO A 103 -11.42 4.29 3.38
CA PRO A 103 -11.58 3.73 4.73
C PRO A 103 -10.35 2.93 5.15
N LYS A 104 -10.09 2.89 6.47
CA LYS A 104 -9.07 1.99 7.03
C LYS A 104 -9.38 0.55 6.70
N LEU A 105 -8.33 -0.24 6.56
CA LEU A 105 -8.45 -1.68 6.38
C LEU A 105 -9.08 -2.29 7.64
N GLU A 106 -9.97 -3.26 7.43
CA GLU A 106 -10.57 -4.00 8.53
C GLU A 106 -9.49 -4.84 9.25
N GLU A 107 -9.56 -4.92 10.58
CA GLU A 107 -8.55 -5.64 11.37
C GLU A 107 -8.46 -7.12 10.99
N TRP A 108 -9.60 -7.79 10.74
CA TRP A 108 -9.60 -9.17 10.24
C TRP A 108 -8.80 -9.32 8.94
N ARG A 109 -8.77 -8.30 8.07
CA ARG A 109 -8.07 -8.36 6.78
C ARG A 109 -6.56 -8.27 6.98
N LYS A 110 -6.12 -7.43 7.92
CA LYS A 110 -4.71 -7.31 8.33
C LYS A 110 -4.23 -8.61 8.98
N GLU A 111 -5.04 -9.17 9.89
CA GLU A 111 -4.74 -10.44 10.55
C GLU A 111 -4.66 -11.61 9.56
N LEU A 112 -5.64 -11.78 8.67
CA LEU A 112 -5.59 -12.83 7.62
C LEU A 112 -4.36 -12.67 6.71
N CYS A 113 -3.98 -11.43 6.38
CA CYS A 113 -2.77 -11.17 5.61
C CYS A 113 -1.51 -11.68 6.33
N VAL A 114 -1.36 -11.32 7.61
CA VAL A 114 -0.21 -11.75 8.43
C VAL A 114 -0.21 -13.27 8.62
N SER A 115 -1.35 -13.87 8.96
CA SER A 115 -1.50 -15.32 9.10
C SER A 115 -1.13 -16.06 7.82
N SER A 116 -1.58 -15.58 6.66
CA SER A 116 -1.23 -16.16 5.35
C SER A 116 0.26 -16.11 5.07
N VAL A 117 0.93 -15.00 5.42
CA VAL A 117 2.38 -14.85 5.26
C VAL A 117 3.13 -15.79 6.21
N ILE A 118 2.73 -15.86 7.48
CA ILE A 118 3.33 -16.78 8.45
C ILE A 118 3.16 -18.23 7.97
N ASN A 119 1.96 -18.61 7.53
CA ASN A 119 1.68 -19.95 7.06
C ASN A 119 2.48 -20.31 5.81
N TYR A 120 2.68 -19.36 4.90
CA TYR A 120 3.57 -19.53 3.75
C TYR A 120 5.01 -19.86 4.18
N PHE A 121 5.53 -19.21 5.23
CA PHE A 121 6.88 -19.48 5.73
C PHE A 121 6.99 -20.80 6.50
N VAL A 122 5.94 -21.21 7.22
CA VAL A 122 5.95 -22.42 8.06
C VAL A 122 5.59 -23.67 7.26
N ASN A 123 4.61 -23.58 6.36
CA ASN A 123 3.98 -24.70 5.66
C ASN A 123 3.95 -24.45 4.15
N LEU A 124 5.10 -24.12 3.53
CA LEU A 124 5.16 -23.68 2.13
C LEU A 124 4.37 -24.56 1.16
N GLU A 125 4.44 -25.88 1.31
CA GLU A 125 3.80 -26.85 0.42
C GLU A 125 2.27 -26.92 0.58
N THR A 126 1.75 -26.68 1.77
CA THR A 126 0.34 -26.88 2.12
C THR A 126 -0.37 -25.60 2.56
N CYS A 127 0.30 -24.45 2.50
CA CYS A 127 -0.21 -23.18 3.03
C CYS A 127 -1.50 -22.68 2.36
N ARG A 128 -1.84 -23.21 1.17
CA ARG A 128 -3.09 -22.91 0.46
C ARG A 128 -4.23 -23.87 0.79
N ASP A 129 -3.91 -25.02 1.36
CA ASP A 129 -4.86 -26.10 1.65
C ASP A 129 -5.13 -26.27 3.15
N SER A 130 -4.27 -25.72 4.01
CA SER A 130 -4.37 -25.79 5.46
C SER A 130 -4.11 -24.43 6.10
N TRP A 131 -5.03 -23.95 6.94
CA TRP A 131 -4.97 -22.70 7.67
C TRP A 131 -5.57 -22.85 9.07
N TYR A 132 -5.27 -21.91 9.97
CA TYR A 132 -5.67 -21.94 11.39
C TYR A 132 -6.36 -20.64 11.85
N ASP A 133 -6.99 -19.92 10.92
CA ASP A 133 -7.59 -18.61 11.10
C ASP A 133 -9.11 -18.59 10.85
N ASP A 134 -9.78 -19.73 11.07
CA ASP A 134 -11.22 -19.91 10.83
C ASP A 134 -12.09 -18.83 11.49
N GLN A 135 -11.74 -18.37 12.70
CA GLN A 135 -12.49 -17.30 13.37
C GLN A 135 -12.48 -15.99 12.57
N LYS A 136 -11.32 -15.63 12.01
CA LYS A 136 -11.15 -14.41 11.21
C LYS A 136 -11.77 -14.54 9.83
N LEU A 137 -11.75 -15.75 9.26
CA LEU A 137 -12.51 -16.06 8.06
C LEU A 137 -14.01 -15.90 8.30
N GLN A 138 -14.55 -16.37 9.43
CA GLN A 138 -15.97 -16.19 9.76
C GLN A 138 -16.33 -14.72 10.01
N GLU A 139 -15.43 -13.92 10.58
CA GLU A 139 -15.60 -12.47 10.69
C GLU A 139 -15.64 -11.82 9.30
N ALA A 140 -14.70 -12.17 8.43
CA ALA A 140 -14.64 -11.67 7.05
C ALA A 140 -15.94 -11.98 6.28
N LEU A 141 -16.43 -13.22 6.34
CA LEU A 141 -17.63 -13.66 5.62
C LEU A 141 -18.92 -12.94 6.07
N LYS A 142 -18.92 -12.33 7.25
CA LYS A 142 -20.04 -11.50 7.74
C LYS A 142 -19.94 -10.04 7.31
N SER A 143 -18.81 -9.61 6.75
CA SER A 143 -18.62 -8.24 6.26
C SER A 143 -19.54 -7.95 5.06
N PRO A 144 -20.09 -6.71 4.95
CA PRO A 144 -20.85 -6.26 3.79
C PRO A 144 -20.15 -6.55 2.45
N TYR A 145 -18.81 -6.53 2.44
CA TYR A 145 -18.01 -6.82 1.26
C TYR A 145 -18.33 -8.17 0.63
N PHE A 146 -18.53 -9.21 1.45
CA PHE A 146 -18.79 -10.57 1.00
C PHE A 146 -20.28 -10.95 0.99
N THR A 147 -21.09 -10.38 1.88
CA THR A 147 -22.52 -10.68 1.95
C THR A 147 -23.30 -10.09 0.78
N GLN A 148 -22.88 -8.93 0.24
CA GLN A 148 -23.47 -8.33 -0.96
C GLN A 148 -23.26 -9.17 -2.24
N LEU A 149 -22.31 -10.11 -2.24
CA LEU A 149 -22.02 -11.00 -3.36
C LEU A 149 -22.86 -12.30 -3.33
N GLN A 150 -23.62 -12.53 -2.25
CA GLN A 150 -24.44 -13.73 -2.06
C GLN A 150 -25.91 -13.51 -2.46
N ASP A 151 -26.28 -12.32 -2.91
CA ASP A 151 -27.62 -12.05 -3.44
C ASP A 151 -27.75 -12.72 -4.83
N PRO A 152 -28.58 -13.76 -5.01
CA PRO A 152 -28.67 -14.53 -6.27
C PRO A 152 -29.47 -13.80 -7.37
N SER A 153 -29.71 -12.50 -7.21
CA SER A 153 -30.56 -11.70 -8.10
C SER A 153 -29.85 -11.16 -9.36
N PHE A 154 -28.71 -11.73 -9.73
CA PHE A 154 -28.05 -11.57 -11.04
C PHE A 154 -27.98 -12.89 -11.81
#